data_AF-A0A163Z5I9-F1
#
_entry.id   AF-A0A163Z5I9-F1
#
_cell.length_a   1.000
_cell.length_b   1.000
_cell.length_c   1.000
_cell.angle_alpha   90.00
_cell.angle_beta   90.00
_cell.angle_gamma   90.00
#
_symmetry.space_group_name_H-M   'P 1'
#
loop_
_entity.id
_entity.type
_entity.pdbx_description
1 polymer ?
#
loop_
_entity_poly.entity_id
_entity_poly.type
_entity_poly.pdbx_seq_one_letter_code
_entity_poly.pdbx_strand_id
1 'polypeptide(L)'
;MSGGALVFSALSLYFSVLRETDDLRLIVSKLPDVQLEDRDHLSINNEFSLSLINGGNRPAVILRYTLLVDQGIDDGYCSDRAIWFHSDTAPIIVKAGEALSAGVELKGPDEESTQVKAAKGRWTIPISDRSEEDFAHVRLCLELEVATPSLAYERVQLKILQGTGRLDKDTPFLLLTEDLSRPHKVIQHWGFSFLK
;
A
#
# COMPACT_ATOMS: atom_id res chain seq x y z
N MET A 1 27.46 -9.57 -43.47
CA MET A 1 26.35 -9.71 -42.51
C MET A 1 26.42 -8.65 -41.39
N SER A 2 26.72 -7.40 -41.73
CA SER A 2 27.00 -6.31 -40.77
C SER A 2 25.84 -5.33 -40.56
N GLY A 3 24.89 -5.27 -41.51
CA GLY A 3 23.71 -4.39 -41.41
C GLY A 3 22.72 -4.80 -40.33
N GLY A 4 22.59 -6.11 -40.04
CA GLY A 4 21.69 -6.60 -38.98
C GLY A 4 22.11 -6.09 -37.59
N ALA A 5 23.40 -6.17 -37.25
CA ALA A 5 23.91 -5.71 -35.96
C ALA A 5 23.68 -4.20 -35.74
N LEU A 6 23.81 -3.38 -36.78
CA LEU A 6 23.52 -1.93 -36.71
C LEU A 6 22.05 -1.65 -36.43
N VAL A 7 21.13 -2.36 -37.09
CA VAL A 7 19.68 -2.22 -36.85
C VAL A 7 19.30 -2.65 -35.43
N PHE A 8 19.86 -3.77 -34.95
CA PHE A 8 19.63 -4.23 -33.57
C PHE A 8 20.19 -3.23 -32.54
N SER A 9 21.38 -2.69 -32.75
CA SER A 9 21.95 -1.66 -31.86
C SER A 9 21.14 -0.36 -31.87
N ALA A 10 20.68 0.09 -33.03
CA ALA A 10 19.84 1.28 -33.15
C ALA A 10 18.46 1.09 -32.50
N LEU A 11 17.85 -0.08 -32.66
CA LEU A 11 16.60 -0.43 -31.97
C LEU A 11 16.79 -0.51 -30.45
N SER A 12 17.85 -1.16 -29.98
CA SER A 12 18.16 -1.23 -28.54
C SER A 12 18.41 0.15 -27.95
N LEU A 13 19.13 1.02 -28.66
CA LEU A 13 19.33 2.42 -28.27
C LEU A 13 18.00 3.19 -28.24
N TYR A 14 17.15 3.03 -29.26
CA TYR A 14 15.83 3.65 -29.33
C TYR A 14 14.95 3.25 -28.14
N PHE A 15 14.87 1.96 -27.82
CA PHE A 15 14.08 1.47 -26.70
C PHE A 15 14.66 1.86 -25.34
N SER A 16 15.98 2.04 -25.23
CA SER A 16 16.63 2.40 -23.96
C SER A 16 16.63 3.91 -23.71
N VAL A 17 16.70 4.73 -24.75
CA VAL A 17 16.90 6.19 -24.64
C VAL A 17 15.62 6.99 -24.89
N LEU A 18 14.78 6.59 -25.84
CA LEU A 18 13.63 7.42 -26.28
C LEU A 18 12.30 7.01 -25.64
N ARG A 19 12.19 5.76 -25.20
CA ARG A 19 10.99 5.26 -24.53
C ARG A 19 11.17 5.41 -23.02
N GLU A 20 10.50 6.39 -22.45
CA GLU A 20 10.47 6.59 -21.00
C GLU A 20 9.37 5.73 -20.40
N THR A 21 9.71 4.95 -19.39
CA THR A 21 8.80 3.98 -18.78
C THR A 21 8.89 4.10 -17.28
N ASP A 22 7.79 4.49 -16.64
CA ASP A 22 7.63 4.36 -15.20
C ASP A 22 6.87 3.05 -14.96
N ASP A 23 7.46 2.11 -14.21
CA ASP A 23 6.80 0.87 -13.78
C ASP A 23 7.21 0.63 -12.33
N LEU A 24 6.35 1.04 -11.40
CA LEU A 24 6.57 0.80 -9.97
C LEU A 24 5.56 -0.23 -9.49
N ARG A 25 6.07 -1.25 -8.84
CA ARG A 25 5.27 -2.34 -8.26
C ARG A 25 5.54 -2.45 -6.78
N LEU A 26 4.49 -2.82 -6.05
CA LEU A 26 4.53 -3.03 -4.61
C LEU A 26 4.17 -4.47 -4.30
N ILE A 27 4.90 -5.06 -3.37
CA ILE A 27 4.57 -6.33 -2.73
C ILE A 27 4.55 -6.08 -1.23
N VAL A 28 3.45 -6.39 -0.55
CA VAL A 28 3.43 -6.33 0.91
C VAL A 28 4.01 -7.65 1.44
N SER A 29 5.27 -7.59 1.88
CA SER A 29 6.05 -8.76 2.27
C SER A 29 5.68 -9.27 3.67
N LYS A 30 5.24 -8.38 4.55
CA LYS A 30 4.70 -8.71 5.87
C LYS A 30 3.50 -7.81 6.12
N LEU A 31 2.30 -8.38 6.16
CA LEU A 31 1.07 -7.66 6.49
C LEU A 31 1.07 -7.25 7.96
N PRO A 32 0.41 -6.12 8.31
CA PRO A 32 0.12 -5.82 9.70
C PRO A 32 -0.82 -6.91 10.27
N ASP A 33 -0.48 -7.41 11.45
CA ASP A 33 -1.29 -8.38 12.18
C ASP A 33 -2.53 -7.67 12.73
N VAL A 34 -3.72 -8.17 12.36
CA VAL A 34 -5.02 -7.63 12.79
C VAL A 34 -5.76 -8.69 13.58
N GLN A 35 -6.19 -8.34 14.79
CA GLN A 35 -6.86 -9.28 15.69
C GLN A 35 -8.00 -8.57 16.41
N LEU A 36 -9.05 -9.31 16.77
CA LEU A 36 -10.01 -8.84 17.75
C LEU A 36 -9.36 -8.96 19.14
N GLU A 37 -9.25 -7.84 19.85
CA GLU A 37 -8.77 -7.84 21.24
C GLU A 37 -9.90 -8.23 22.18
N ASP A 38 -11.10 -7.70 21.92
CA ASP A 38 -12.35 -8.08 22.57
C ASP A 38 -13.53 -7.85 21.60
N ARG A 39 -14.77 -7.89 22.12
CA ARG A 39 -16.00 -7.67 21.34
C ARG A 39 -16.10 -6.26 20.75
N ASP A 40 -15.42 -5.30 21.38
CA ASP A 40 -15.57 -3.87 21.12
C ASP A 40 -14.32 -3.26 20.49
N HIS A 41 -13.19 -3.98 20.44
CA HIS A 41 -11.90 -3.44 19.98
C HIS A 41 -11.15 -4.38 19.04
N LEU A 42 -10.54 -3.76 18.03
CA LEU A 42 -9.57 -4.35 17.12
C LEU A 42 -8.17 -3.91 17.52
N SER A 43 -7.21 -4.83 17.50
CA SER A 43 -5.79 -4.55 17.67
C SER A 43 -5.08 -4.73 16.34
N ILE A 44 -4.27 -3.75 15.95
CA ILE A 44 -3.45 -3.77 14.73
C ILE A 44 -1.99 -3.52 15.08
N ASN A 45 -1.09 -4.34 14.54
CA ASN A 45 0.35 -4.10 14.69
C ASN A 45 0.79 -2.82 13.98
N ASN A 46 1.56 -1.98 14.64
CA ASN A 46 2.01 -0.71 14.07
C ASN A 46 3.14 -0.86 13.03
N GLU A 47 3.69 -2.07 12.87
CA GLU A 47 4.76 -2.34 11.92
C GLU A 47 4.33 -3.30 10.82
N PHE A 48 4.74 -3.00 9.59
CA PHE A 48 4.62 -3.89 8.45
C PHE A 48 5.85 -3.75 7.53
N SER A 49 5.95 -4.61 6.52
CA SER A 49 7.07 -4.55 5.58
C SER A 49 6.59 -4.67 4.15
N LEU A 50 7.19 -3.84 3.30
CA LEU A 50 6.87 -3.78 1.88
C LEU A 50 8.14 -3.90 1.04
N SER A 51 7.98 -4.43 -0.16
CA SER A 51 9.01 -4.48 -1.18
C SER A 51 8.54 -3.70 -2.41
N LEU A 52 9.38 -2.78 -2.86
CA LEU A 52 9.16 -1.95 -4.04
C LEU A 52 10.05 -2.46 -5.15
N ILE A 53 9.49 -2.58 -6.35
CA ILE A 53 10.23 -3.00 -7.54
C ILE A 53 9.98 -1.94 -8.61
N ASN A 54 11.04 -1.26 -9.04
CA ASN A 54 10.97 -0.33 -10.14
C ASN A 54 11.46 -1.01 -11.42
N GLY A 55 10.53 -1.53 -12.21
CA GLY A 55 10.80 -2.10 -13.54
C GLY A 55 10.98 -1.05 -14.64
N GLY A 56 10.80 0.23 -14.29
CA GLY A 56 10.98 1.35 -15.19
C GLY A 56 12.45 1.68 -15.47
N ASN A 57 12.68 2.61 -16.40
CA ASN A 57 14.00 3.14 -16.73
C ASN A 57 14.28 4.50 -16.06
N ARG A 58 13.40 4.95 -15.16
CA ARG A 58 13.51 6.19 -14.40
C ARG A 58 13.25 5.95 -12.91
N PRO A 59 13.83 6.77 -12.02
CA PRO A 59 13.58 6.65 -10.59
C PRO A 59 12.12 6.97 -10.24
N ALA A 60 11.62 6.32 -9.20
CA ALA A 60 10.37 6.65 -8.55
C ALA A 60 10.62 6.99 -7.09
N VAL A 61 9.84 7.90 -6.54
CA VAL A 61 9.95 8.32 -5.13
C VAL A 61 8.63 8.00 -4.44
N ILE A 62 8.71 7.25 -3.34
CA ILE A 62 7.60 7.14 -2.40
C ILE A 62 7.76 8.24 -1.35
N LEU A 63 6.78 9.12 -1.26
CA LEU A 63 6.79 10.25 -0.34
C LEU A 63 6.22 9.88 1.03
N ARG A 64 5.17 9.05 1.05
CA ARG A 64 4.45 8.68 2.26
C ARG A 64 3.70 7.36 2.08
N TYR A 65 3.54 6.64 3.18
CA TYR A 65 2.61 5.52 3.33
C TYR A 65 1.52 5.89 4.32
N THR A 66 0.27 5.56 3.99
CA THR A 66 -0.86 5.70 4.90
C THR A 66 -1.59 4.37 4.95
N LEU A 67 -1.73 3.77 6.13
CA LEU A 67 -2.62 2.65 6.34
C LEU A 67 -4.01 3.18 6.70
N LEU A 68 -5.02 2.78 5.94
CA LEU A 68 -6.41 3.07 6.19
C LEU A 68 -7.09 1.83 6.77
N VAL A 69 -7.71 1.99 7.93
CA VAL A 69 -8.51 0.94 8.58
C VAL A 69 -9.97 1.31 8.39
N ASP A 70 -10.64 0.62 7.46
CA ASP A 70 -12.06 0.81 7.16
C ASP A 70 -12.88 -0.31 7.80
N GLN A 71 -13.99 0.05 8.42
CA GLN A 71 -14.92 -0.89 9.06
C GLN A 71 -16.26 -1.01 8.33
N GLY A 72 -16.42 -0.31 7.21
CA GLY A 72 -17.63 -0.33 6.41
C GLY A 72 -17.87 -1.64 5.64
N ILE A 73 -19.13 -1.86 5.27
CA ILE A 73 -19.61 -3.04 4.53
C ILE A 73 -19.44 -2.89 3.01
N ASP A 74 -19.31 -1.66 2.51
CA ASP A 74 -19.20 -1.38 1.07
C ASP A 74 -18.00 -2.10 0.44
N ASP A 75 -18.18 -2.75 -0.70
CA ASP A 75 -17.21 -3.64 -1.37
C ASP A 75 -16.11 -2.93 -2.17
N GLY A 76 -16.13 -1.60 -2.20
CA GLY A 76 -15.25 -0.77 -3.01
C GLY A 76 -13.90 -0.40 -2.37
N TYR A 77 -13.46 0.82 -2.66
CA TYR A 77 -12.28 1.45 -2.07
C TYR A 77 -12.44 1.65 -0.56
N CYS A 78 -11.34 1.87 0.17
CA CYS A 78 -11.48 2.26 1.57
C CYS A 78 -12.14 3.64 1.63
N SER A 79 -13.15 3.76 2.49
CA SER A 79 -13.96 4.96 2.63
C SER A 79 -13.17 6.13 3.23
N ASP A 80 -13.64 7.35 2.96
CA ASP A 80 -13.12 8.57 3.61
C ASP A 80 -13.34 8.57 5.14
N ARG A 81 -14.17 7.65 5.66
CA ARG A 81 -14.43 7.48 7.09
C ARG A 81 -13.47 6.50 7.76
N ALA A 82 -12.55 5.90 7.00
CA ALA A 82 -11.52 5.04 7.55
C ALA A 82 -10.66 5.79 8.58
N ILE A 83 -10.00 5.05 9.46
CA ILE A 83 -9.02 5.59 10.40
C ILE A 83 -7.66 5.55 9.72
N TRP A 84 -6.99 6.70 9.65
CA TRP A 84 -5.78 6.89 8.85
C TRP A 84 -4.55 6.88 9.74
N PHE A 85 -3.61 5.99 9.46
CA PHE A 85 -2.34 5.87 10.17
C PHE A 85 -1.21 6.23 9.21
N HIS A 86 -0.50 7.32 9.49
CA HIS A 86 0.59 7.78 8.63
C HIS A 86 1.93 7.18 9.04
N SER A 87 2.76 6.86 8.08
CA SER A 87 4.16 6.52 8.34
C SER A 87 5.01 7.78 8.56
N ASP A 88 5.97 7.71 9.47
CA ASP A 88 7.04 8.73 9.63
C ASP A 88 8.32 8.35 8.87
N THR A 89 8.16 7.70 7.71
CA THR A 89 9.30 7.25 6.92
C THR A 89 9.77 8.40 6.03
N ALA A 90 11.09 8.64 6.00
CA ALA A 90 11.68 9.54 5.03
C ALA A 90 11.36 9.08 3.59
N PRO A 91 11.27 10.00 2.60
CA PRO A 91 11.00 9.62 1.23
C PRO A 91 11.97 8.56 0.71
N ILE A 92 11.43 7.51 0.10
CA ILE A 92 12.21 6.39 -0.43
C ILE A 92 12.36 6.56 -1.93
N ILE A 93 13.60 6.66 -2.41
CA ILE A 93 13.91 6.72 -3.83
C ILE A 93 14.25 5.31 -4.31
N VAL A 94 13.47 4.79 -5.26
CA VAL A 94 13.68 3.49 -5.90
C VAL A 94 14.24 3.74 -7.30
N LYS A 95 15.51 3.40 -7.53
CA LYS A 95 16.17 3.62 -8.83
C LYS A 95 15.60 2.69 -9.90
N ALA A 96 15.83 3.03 -11.15
CA ALA A 96 15.49 2.19 -12.29
C ALA A 96 16.10 0.78 -12.16
N GLY A 97 15.29 -0.26 -12.34
CA GLY A 97 15.69 -1.66 -12.23
C GLY A 97 15.95 -2.15 -10.80
N GLU A 98 15.73 -1.31 -9.78
CA GLU A 98 16.03 -1.65 -8.38
C GLU A 98 14.83 -2.32 -7.70
N ALA A 99 15.14 -3.20 -6.75
CA ALA A 99 14.18 -3.74 -5.79
C ALA A 99 14.66 -3.40 -4.37
N LEU A 100 13.78 -2.82 -3.55
CA LEU A 100 14.07 -2.40 -2.19
C LEU A 100 13.01 -2.94 -1.24
N SER A 101 13.42 -3.41 -0.07
CA SER A 101 12.51 -3.74 1.02
C SER A 101 12.60 -2.66 2.09
N ALA A 102 11.46 -2.19 2.56
CA ALA A 102 11.34 -1.18 3.61
C ALA A 102 10.44 -1.70 4.73
N GLY A 103 10.91 -1.56 5.97
CA GLY A 103 10.05 -1.64 7.15
C GLY A 103 9.33 -0.32 7.34
N VAL A 104 8.04 -0.38 7.62
CA VAL A 104 7.21 0.82 7.86
C VAL A 104 6.64 0.72 9.27
N GLU A 105 6.86 1.78 10.03
CA GLU A 105 6.24 1.99 11.34
C GLU A 105 5.15 3.07 11.20
N LEU A 106 3.95 2.71 11.61
CA LEU A 106 2.77 3.57 11.62
C LEU A 106 2.77 4.44 12.87
N LYS A 107 2.66 5.76 12.65
CA LYS A 107 2.29 6.70 13.70
C LYS A 107 0.78 6.67 13.93
N GLY A 108 0.38 7.22 15.08
CA GLY A 108 -1.02 7.26 15.48
C GLY A 108 -1.89 8.03 14.47
N PRO A 109 -3.21 7.99 14.66
CA PRO A 109 -4.12 8.62 13.72
C PRO A 109 -3.97 10.16 13.68
N ASP A 110 -4.27 10.74 12.51
CA ASP A 110 -4.14 12.18 12.23
C ASP A 110 -5.03 13.06 13.14
N GLU A 111 -6.22 12.55 13.47
CA GLU A 111 -7.05 13.11 14.53
C GLU A 111 -6.79 12.36 15.83
N GLU A 112 -6.70 13.08 16.95
CA GLU A 112 -6.83 12.51 18.30
C GLU A 112 -8.22 11.87 18.43
N SER A 113 -8.46 10.75 17.75
CA SER A 113 -9.53 9.85 18.08
C SER A 113 -9.19 9.38 19.48
N THR A 114 -9.85 10.01 20.46
CA THR A 114 -9.66 9.78 21.90
C THR A 114 -9.88 8.32 22.30
N GLN A 115 -10.35 7.49 21.36
CA GLN A 115 -10.65 6.09 21.52
C GLN A 115 -9.57 5.16 20.93
N VAL A 116 -8.67 5.66 20.07
CA VAL A 116 -7.53 4.88 19.56
C VAL A 116 -6.39 4.93 20.56
N LYS A 117 -5.95 3.76 21.05
CA LYS A 117 -4.89 3.67 22.07
C LYS A 117 -3.63 3.04 21.48
N ALA A 118 -2.48 3.60 21.85
CA ALA A 118 -1.18 3.02 21.55
C ALA A 118 -0.71 2.16 22.73
N ALA A 119 -0.42 0.88 22.50
CA ALA A 119 0.20 0.04 23.52
C ALA A 119 1.13 -1.00 22.89
N LYS A 120 2.39 -1.05 23.34
CA LYS A 120 3.35 -2.13 23.02
C LYS A 120 3.50 -2.44 21.51
N GLY A 121 3.57 -1.41 20.66
CA GLY A 121 3.69 -1.60 19.20
C GLY A 121 2.38 -2.00 18.52
N ARG A 122 1.24 -1.80 19.18
CA ARG A 122 -0.08 -2.04 18.62
C ARG A 122 -0.99 -0.84 18.81
N TRP A 123 -1.91 -0.69 17.87
CA TRP A 123 -3.00 0.27 17.90
C TRP A 123 -4.29 -0.48 18.23
N THR A 124 -4.93 -0.10 19.33
CA THR A 124 -6.27 -0.59 19.70
C THR A 124 -7.30 0.40 19.18
N ILE A 125 -8.26 -0.08 18.41
CA ILE A 125 -9.25 0.70 17.65
C ILE A 125 -10.66 0.24 18.06
N PRO A 126 -11.58 1.15 18.40
CA PRO A 126 -12.96 0.76 18.70
C PRO A 126 -13.69 0.28 17.44
N ILE A 127 -14.55 -0.72 17.61
CA ILE A 127 -15.42 -1.23 16.56
C ILE A 127 -16.63 -0.31 16.45
N SER A 128 -16.69 0.48 15.37
CA SER A 128 -17.70 1.52 15.16
C SER A 128 -18.89 1.06 14.32
N ASP A 129 -18.69 0.09 13.43
CA ASP A 129 -19.73 -0.41 12.52
C ASP A 129 -20.04 -1.87 12.85
N ARG A 130 -21.14 -2.09 13.56
CA ARG A 130 -21.64 -3.43 13.91
C ARG A 130 -22.85 -3.69 13.05
N SER A 131 -22.86 -4.81 12.35
CA SER A 131 -24.09 -5.28 11.72
C SER A 131 -25.11 -5.66 12.80
N GLU A 132 -26.40 -5.72 12.42
CA GLU A 132 -27.48 -6.19 13.31
C GLU A 132 -27.23 -7.59 13.89
N GLU A 133 -26.32 -8.36 13.28
CA GLU A 133 -25.99 -9.74 13.64
C GLU A 133 -24.68 -9.87 14.45
N ASP A 134 -24.18 -8.79 15.05
CA ASP A 134 -22.92 -8.76 15.82
C ASP A 134 -21.70 -9.20 14.97
N PHE A 135 -21.62 -8.77 13.71
CA PHE A 135 -20.40 -8.91 12.91
C PHE A 135 -19.64 -7.60 12.82
N ALA A 136 -18.31 -7.71 12.80
CA ALA A 136 -17.39 -6.65 12.42
C ALA A 136 -16.84 -6.92 11.03
N HIS A 137 -16.85 -5.89 10.20
CA HIS A 137 -16.14 -5.89 8.92
C HIS A 137 -14.87 -5.08 9.09
N VAL A 138 -13.75 -5.57 8.55
CA VAL A 138 -12.48 -4.87 8.60
C VAL A 138 -11.81 -4.97 7.25
N ARG A 139 -11.43 -3.83 6.71
CA ARG A 139 -10.61 -3.72 5.51
C ARG A 139 -9.41 -2.85 5.82
N LEU A 140 -8.25 -3.32 5.40
CA LEU A 140 -7.05 -2.52 5.39
C LEU A 140 -6.75 -2.09 3.96
N CYS A 141 -6.52 -0.80 3.77
CA CYS A 141 -5.94 -0.29 2.54
C CYS A 141 -4.63 0.41 2.84
N LEU A 142 -3.71 0.34 1.89
CA LEU A 142 -2.47 1.08 1.88
C LEU A 142 -2.57 2.14 0.80
N GLU A 143 -2.51 3.40 1.19
CA GLU A 143 -2.33 4.50 0.28
C GLU A 143 -0.84 4.87 0.20
N LEU A 144 -0.36 5.05 -1.03
CA LEU A 144 0.99 5.48 -1.33
C LEU A 144 0.92 6.83 -2.04
N GLU A 145 1.69 7.79 -1.53
CA GLU A 145 1.99 9.02 -2.26
C GLU A 145 3.26 8.81 -3.06
N VAL A 146 3.16 8.89 -4.39
CA VAL A 146 4.25 8.55 -5.31
C VAL A 146 4.53 9.72 -6.24
N ALA A 147 5.81 9.95 -6.54
CA ALA A 147 6.26 10.89 -7.56
C ALA A 147 7.21 10.21 -8.54
N THR A 148 7.02 10.46 -9.83
CA THR A 148 7.91 10.04 -10.92
C THR A 148 8.20 11.23 -11.83
N PRO A 149 9.19 11.16 -12.73
CA PRO A 149 9.43 12.23 -13.69
C PRO A 149 8.24 12.52 -14.62
N SER A 150 7.38 11.54 -14.93
CA SER A 150 6.14 11.80 -15.68
C SER A 150 4.99 12.30 -14.82
N LEU A 151 5.00 12.01 -13.53
CA LEU A 151 3.91 12.30 -12.61
C LEU A 151 4.48 13.00 -11.39
N ALA A 152 4.34 14.32 -11.34
CA ALA A 152 4.83 15.13 -10.23
C ALA A 152 4.29 14.63 -8.87
N TYR A 153 3.07 14.07 -8.87
CA TYR A 153 2.42 13.52 -7.70
C TYR A 153 1.23 12.62 -8.09
N GLU A 154 1.11 11.46 -7.47
CA GLU A 154 -0.05 10.57 -7.57
C GLU A 154 -0.31 9.88 -6.22
N ARG A 155 -1.59 9.72 -5.87
CA ARG A 155 -2.03 8.89 -4.74
C ARG A 155 -2.59 7.58 -5.26
N VAL A 156 -2.07 6.48 -4.76
CA VAL A 156 -2.50 5.13 -5.15
C VAL A 156 -2.97 4.39 -3.92
N GLN A 157 -4.24 3.99 -3.90
CA GLN A 157 -4.81 3.19 -2.82
C GLN A 157 -4.90 1.71 -3.23
N LEU A 158 -4.39 0.83 -2.39
CA LEU A 158 -4.37 -0.61 -2.59
C LEU A 158 -5.05 -1.30 -1.41
N LYS A 159 -6.05 -2.15 -1.68
CA LYS A 159 -6.66 -2.97 -0.64
C LYS A 159 -5.71 -4.11 -0.26
N ILE A 160 -5.25 -4.13 0.99
CA ILE A 160 -4.22 -5.07 1.44
C ILE A 160 -4.73 -6.29 2.18
N LEU A 161 -5.85 -6.12 2.88
CA LEU A 161 -6.47 -7.15 3.70
C LEU A 161 -7.97 -6.86 3.78
N GLN A 162 -8.79 -7.90 3.81
CA GLN A 162 -10.19 -7.76 4.15
C GLN A 162 -10.63 -8.95 4.98
N GLY A 163 -11.54 -8.73 5.92
CA GLY A 163 -12.06 -9.79 6.75
C GLY A 163 -13.40 -9.43 7.37
N THR A 164 -14.07 -10.49 7.80
CA THR A 164 -15.32 -10.39 8.55
C THR A 164 -15.17 -11.27 9.78
N GLY A 165 -15.59 -10.76 10.92
CA GLY A 165 -15.49 -11.44 12.20
C GLY A 165 -16.82 -11.43 12.94
N ARG A 166 -17.08 -12.47 13.72
CA ARG A 166 -18.25 -12.53 14.59
C ARG A 166 -17.84 -12.08 15.99
N LEU A 167 -18.59 -11.15 16.55
CA LEU A 167 -18.40 -10.54 17.86
C LEU A 167 -19.17 -11.30 18.94
N ASP A 168 -19.04 -12.63 18.94
CA ASP A 168 -19.65 -13.48 19.95
C ASP A 168 -19.00 -13.22 21.32
N LYS A 169 -19.79 -13.25 22.39
CA LYS A 169 -19.32 -13.00 23.76
C LYS A 169 -18.34 -14.06 24.24
N ASP A 170 -18.50 -15.30 23.78
CA ASP A 170 -17.75 -16.44 24.30
C ASP A 170 -16.51 -16.75 23.45
N THR A 171 -16.55 -16.51 22.14
CA THR A 171 -15.43 -16.75 21.21
C THR A 171 -15.44 -15.76 20.04
N PRO A 172 -14.95 -14.52 20.23
CA PRO A 172 -14.80 -13.61 19.10
C PRO A 172 -13.74 -14.14 18.13
N PHE A 173 -14.02 -14.06 16.83
CA PHE A 173 -13.05 -14.45 15.81
C PHE A 173 -13.14 -13.52 14.61
N LEU A 174 -12.00 -13.30 13.96
CA LEU A 174 -11.88 -12.51 12.74
C LEU A 174 -11.27 -13.40 11.66
N LEU A 175 -12.00 -13.61 10.57
CA LEU A 175 -11.47 -14.32 9.40
C LEU A 175 -10.94 -13.30 8.41
N LEU A 176 -9.62 -13.28 8.29
CA LEU A 176 -8.91 -12.43 7.36
C LEU A 176 -8.65 -13.19 6.06
N THR A 177 -8.94 -12.54 4.94
CA THR A 177 -8.58 -12.99 3.60
C THR A 177 -7.54 -12.04 3.03
N GLU A 178 -6.37 -12.60 2.72
CA GLU A 178 -5.28 -11.85 2.09
C GLU A 178 -5.57 -11.66 0.60
N ASP A 179 -5.41 -10.44 0.10
CA ASP A 179 -5.57 -10.14 -1.34
C ASP A 179 -4.20 -9.88 -2.04
N LEU A 180 -3.08 -9.90 -1.31
CA LEU A 180 -1.79 -9.34 -1.78
C LEU A 180 -0.63 -10.31 -1.99
N SER A 181 -0.84 -11.62 -2.14
CA SER A 181 0.28 -12.51 -2.49
C SER A 181 0.90 -12.23 -3.88
N ARG A 182 0.36 -11.25 -4.63
CA ARG A 182 0.77 -10.88 -5.99
C ARG A 182 1.34 -9.46 -6.03
N PRO A 183 2.25 -9.14 -6.98
CA PRO A 183 2.71 -7.77 -7.16
C PRO A 183 1.55 -6.85 -7.58
N HIS A 184 1.32 -5.79 -6.81
CA HIS A 184 0.37 -4.75 -7.14
C HIS A 184 1.07 -3.69 -7.95
N LYS A 185 0.44 -3.32 -9.05
CA LYS A 185 0.93 -2.30 -9.96
C LYS A 185 0.54 -0.93 -9.38
N VAL A 186 1.55 -0.13 -9.03
CA VAL A 186 1.34 1.19 -8.41
C VAL A 186 1.24 2.24 -9.50
N ILE A 187 2.23 2.28 -10.41
CA ILE A 187 2.27 3.19 -11.55
C ILE A 187 2.67 2.41 -12.79
N GLN A 188 2.02 2.70 -13.92
CA GLN A 188 2.60 2.42 -15.23
C GLN A 188 2.29 3.53 -16.21
N HIS A 189 3.34 4.27 -16.58
CA HIS A 189 3.25 5.33 -17.57
C HIS A 189 4.26 5.11 -18.68
N TRP A 190 3.81 5.35 -19.92
CA TRP A 190 4.65 5.26 -21.12
C TRP A 190 4.74 6.66 -21.72
N GLY A 191 5.93 7.23 -21.73
CA GLY A 191 6.21 8.54 -22.32
C GLY A 191 7.18 8.41 -23.51
N PHE A 192 7.09 9.35 -24.44
CA PHE A 192 8.11 9.57 -25.44
C PHE A 192 8.89 10.83 -25.07
N SER A 193 10.21 10.71 -24.92
CA SER A 193 11.07 11.87 -24.76
C SER A 193 11.31 12.48 -26.13
N PHE A 194 10.71 13.63 -26.42
CA PHE A 194 11.16 14.45 -27.53
C PHE A 194 12.34 15.27 -27.01
N LEU A 195 13.55 14.93 -27.45
CA LEU A 195 14.77 15.72 -27.21
C LEU A 195 14.45 17.21 -27.47
N LYS A 196 14.49 18.02 -26.40
CA LYS A 196 14.40 19.48 -26.48
C LYS A 196 15.78 20.08 -26.76
#